data_AF-A0A6A4Q056-F1
#
_entry.id   AF-A0A6A4Q056-F1
#
_cell.length_a   1.000
_cell.length_b   1.000
_cell.length_c   1.000
_cell.angle_alpha   90.00
_cell.angle_beta   90.00
_cell.angle_gamma   90.00
#
_symmetry.space_group_name_H-M   'P 1'
#
loop_
_entity.id
_entity.type
_entity.pdbx_description
1 polymer ?
#
loop_
_entity_poly.entity_id
_entity_poly.type
_entity_poly.pdbx_seq_one_letter_code
_entity_poly.pdbx_strand_id
1 'polypeptide(L)' 'MMMKWGSWEELLLGGAVVRHGTQHWTAVAAELRYRTVSPDTFTPEVCEAKYQELLKRYSGSENWFEGA' A
#
# COMPACT_ATOMS: atom_id res chain seq x y z
N MET A 1 15.43 -7.31 8.92
CA MET A 1 15.80 -6.07 8.20
C MET A 1 14.49 -5.40 7.83
N MET A 2 14.16 -4.27 8.45
CA MET A 2 12.86 -3.61 8.28
C MET A 2 12.82 -3.05 6.85
N MET A 3 11.82 -3.45 6.06
CA MET A 3 11.62 -2.96 4.70
C MET A 3 11.46 -1.44 4.77
N LYS A 4 12.34 -0.68 4.12
CA LYS A 4 12.23 0.79 4.09
C LYS A 4 11.18 1.19 3.07
N TRP A 5 10.00 1.54 3.56
CA TRP A 5 8.98 2.22 2.76
C TRP A 5 9.39 3.68 2.55
N GLY A 6 9.53 4.10 1.31
CA GLY A 6 9.63 5.51 0.92
C GLY A 6 8.26 6.08 0.55
N SER A 7 8.23 7.39 0.32
CA SER A 7 7.03 8.10 -0.12
C SER A 7 6.50 7.56 -1.46
N TRP A 8 7.39 7.08 -2.33
CA TRP A 8 6.99 6.46 -3.59
C TRP A 8 6.24 5.16 -3.39
N GLU A 9 6.74 4.25 -2.54
CA GLU A 9 6.07 2.99 -2.27
C GLU A 9 4.71 3.21 -1.59
N GLU A 10 4.60 4.20 -0.70
CA GLU A 10 3.34 4.58 -0.05
C GLU A 10 2.29 5.09 -1.06
N LEU A 11 2.72 5.88 -2.05
CA LEU A 11 1.84 6.34 -3.15
C LEU A 11 1.39 5.18 -4.03
N LEU A 12 2.29 4.26 -4.38
CA LEU A 12 1.94 3.07 -5.13
C LEU A 12 0.94 2.18 -4.39
N LEU A 13 1.12 2.01 -3.07
CA LEU A 13 0.19 1.29 -2.21
C LEU A 13 -1.19 1.92 -2.24
N GLY A 14 -1.30 3.24 -2.06
CA GLY A 14 -2.58 3.95 -2.15
C GLY A 14 -3.26 3.74 -3.50
N GLY A 15 -2.51 3.92 -4.60
CA GLY A 15 -3.05 3.74 -5.96
C GLY A 15 -3.50 2.30 -6.26
N ALA A 16 -2.76 1.30 -5.77
CA ALA A 16 -3.12 -0.10 -5.93
C ALA A 16 -4.37 -0.47 -5.10
N VAL A 17 -4.48 0.05 -3.88
CA VAL A 17 -5.68 -0.13 -3.04
C VAL A 17 -6.91 0.53 -3.67
N VAL A 18 -6.77 1.72 -4.27
CA VAL A 18 -7.88 2.37 -5.00
C VAL A 18 -8.36 1.52 -6.18
N ARG A 19 -7.45 0.82 -6.89
CA ARG A 19 -7.81 -0.04 -8.04
C ARG A 19 -8.38 -1.40 -7.66
N HIS A 20 -7.83 -2.03 -6.62
CA HIS A 20 -8.13 -3.42 -6.29
C HIS A 20 -9.00 -3.59 -5.03
N GLY A 21 -9.14 -2.52 -4.24
CA GLY A 21 -9.80 -2.53 -2.94
C GLY A 21 -8.97 -3.21 -1.85
N THR A 22 -9.45 -3.08 -0.62
CA THR A 22 -8.85 -3.68 0.60
C THR A 22 -9.22 -5.15 0.80
N GLN A 23 -9.93 -5.77 -0.15
CA GLN A 23 -10.31 -7.19 -0.13
C GLN A 23 -9.38 -8.07 -0.98
N HIS A 24 -8.54 -7.48 -1.85
CA HIS A 24 -7.71 -8.19 -2.82
C HIS A 24 -6.21 -7.87 -2.65
N TRP A 25 -5.67 -8.10 -1.46
CA TRP A 25 -4.27 -7.81 -1.14
C TRP A 25 -3.25 -8.55 -2.01
N THR A 26 -3.60 -9.72 -2.56
CA THR A 26 -2.76 -10.42 -3.54
C THR A 26 -2.57 -9.62 -4.83
N ALA A 27 -3.62 -8.95 -5.33
CA ALA A 27 -3.55 -8.10 -6.51
C ALA A 27 -2.77 -6.80 -6.21
N VAL A 28 -3.02 -6.20 -5.04
CA VAL A 28 -2.27 -5.03 -4.54
C VAL A 28 -0.78 -5.33 -4.47
N ALA A 29 -0.41 -6.44 -3.83
CA ALA A 29 0.99 -6.87 -3.73
C ALA A 29 1.58 -7.09 -5.13
N ALA A 30 0.90 -7.82 -6.02
CA ALA A 30 1.38 -8.05 -7.38
C ALA A 30 1.65 -6.74 -8.15
N GLU A 31 0.77 -5.75 -8.02
CA GLU A 31 0.98 -4.43 -8.63
C GLU A 31 2.20 -3.71 -8.04
N LEU A 32 2.39 -3.75 -6.72
CA LEU A 32 3.56 -3.14 -6.08
C LEU A 32 4.86 -3.80 -6.53
N ARG A 33 4.88 -5.14 -6.61
CA ARG A 33 6.03 -5.90 -7.11
C ARG A 33 6.38 -5.52 -8.54
N TYR A 34 5.38 -5.31 -9.39
CA TYR A 34 5.57 -4.90 -10.78
C TYR A 34 6.15 -3.49 -10.90
N ARG A 35 5.82 -2.59 -9.97
CA ARG A 35 6.16 -1.16 -10.02
C ARG A 35 7.36 -0.76 -9.15
N THR A 36 8.04 -1.71 -8.50
CA THR A 36 9.15 -1.45 -7.59
C THR A 36 10.41 -2.25 -7.97
N VAL A 37 11.57 -1.75 -7.53
CA VAL A 37 12.89 -2.35 -7.83
C VAL A 37 13.17 -3.59 -6.96
N SER A 38 12.39 -3.82 -5.90
CA SER A 38 12.58 -4.92 -4.94
C SER A 38 11.29 -5.74 -4.79
N PRO A 39 10.91 -6.54 -5.80
CA PRO A 39 9.62 -7.23 -5.84
C PRO A 39 9.45 -8.29 -4.74
N ASP A 40 10.49 -8.94 -4.24
CA ASP A 40 10.32 -10.01 -3.23
C ASP A 40 9.94 -9.50 -1.84
N THR A 41 9.88 -8.19 -1.70
CA THR A 41 9.66 -7.45 -0.47
C THR A 41 8.17 -7.21 -0.20
N PHE A 42 7.31 -7.22 -1.24
CA PHE A 42 5.91 -6.84 -1.11
C PHE A 42 5.00 -8.07 -1.12
N THR A 43 4.68 -8.58 0.07
CA THR A 43 3.66 -9.61 0.25
C THR A 43 2.29 -8.99 0.56
N PRO A 44 1.18 -9.72 0.40
CA PRO A 44 -0.15 -9.24 0.76
C PRO A 44 -0.21 -8.71 2.21
N GLU A 45 0.38 -9.44 3.14
CA GLU A 45 0.38 -9.12 4.58
C GLU A 45 1.19 -7.85 4.87
N VAL A 46 2.32 -7.67 4.18
CA VAL A 46 3.16 -6.46 4.30
C VAL A 46 2.43 -5.24 3.75
N CYS A 47 1.73 -5.38 2.62
CA CYS A 47 0.95 -4.30 2.01
C CYS A 47 -0.23 -3.90 2.90
N GLU A 48 -0.95 -4.87 3.43
CA GLU A 48 -2.07 -4.65 4.36
C GLU A 48 -1.58 -3.95 5.63
N ALA A 49 -0.56 -4.48 6.30
CA ALA A 49 -0.02 -3.90 7.53
C ALA A 49 0.43 -2.45 7.33
N LYS A 50 1.11 -2.16 6.21
CA LYS A 50 1.51 -0.79 5.88
C LYS A 50 0.32 0.12 5.61
N TYR A 51 -0.69 -0.36 4.89
CA TYR A 51 -1.90 0.43 4.62
C TYR A 51 -2.62 0.79 5.93
N GLN A 52 -2.72 -0.14 6.88
CA GLN A 52 -3.28 0.13 8.20
C GLN A 52 -2.44 1.13 9.02
N GLU A 53 -1.11 1.07 8.91
CA GLU A 53 -0.22 2.09 9.50
C GLU A 53 -0.49 3.48 8.91
N LEU A 54 -0.61 3.57 7.59
CA LEU A 54 -0.93 4.83 6.89
C LEU A 54 -2.30 5.36 7.31
N LEU A 55 -3.32 4.50 7.35
CA LEU A 55 -4.65 4.89 7.82
C LEU A 55 -4.58 5.47 9.24
N LYS A 56 -3.88 4.83 10.18
CA LYS A 56 -3.73 5.36 11.55
C LYS A 56 -2.95 6.68 11.60
N ARG A 57 -1.94 6.84 10.75
CA ARG A 57 -1.15 8.08 10.67
C ARG A 57 -1.96 9.25 10.13
N TYR A 58 -2.87 8.97 9.18
CA TYR A 58 -3.63 9.97 8.44
C TYR A 58 -5.12 10.00 8.77
N SER A 59 -5.62 9.20 9.72
CA SER A 59 -7.05 9.12 10.10
C SER A 59 -7.64 10.40 10.69
N GLY A 60 -6.83 11.44 10.88
CA GLY A 60 -7.25 12.79 11.24
C GLY A 60 -7.04 13.84 10.14
N SER A 61 -6.64 13.42 8.93
CA SER A 61 -6.56 14.28 7.74
C SER A 61 -7.77 13.96 6.86
N GLU A 62 -8.76 14.85 6.84
CA GLU A 62 -10.07 14.73 6.16
C GLU A 62 -10.00 14.57 4.62
N ASN A 63 -8.84 14.23 4.05
CA ASN A 63 -8.58 14.34 2.62
C ASN A 63 -7.80 13.15 2.02
N TRP A 64 -7.76 11.99 2.68
CA TRP A 64 -6.97 10.85 2.20
C TRP A 64 -7.85 9.77 1.55
N PHE A 65 -7.83 9.75 0.21
CA PHE A 65 -8.48 8.80 -0.71
C PHE A 65 -9.99 8.60 -0.51
N GLU A 66 -10.76 9.68 -0.63
CA GLU A 66 -12.19 9.58 -0.82
C GLU A 66 -12.48 9.02 -2.23
N GLY A 67 -12.76 7.72 -2.32
CA GLY A 67 -13.05 7.05 -3.60
C GLY A 67 -12.84 5.53 -3.60
N ALA A 68 -13.20 4.82 -2.54
CA ALA A 68 -13.33 3.36 -2.53
C ALA A 68 -14.81 2.96 -2.41
#